data_AF-A0A392RB27-F1
#
_entry.id   AF-A0A392RB27-F1
#
_cell.length_a   1.000
_cell.length_b   1.000
_cell.length_c   1.000
_cell.angle_alpha   90.00
_cell.angle_beta   90.00
_cell.angle_gamma   90.00
#
_symmetry.space_group_name_H-M   'P 1'
#
loop_
_entity.id
_entity.type
_entity.pdbx_description
1 polymer ?
#
loop_
_entity_poly.entity_id
_entity_poly.type
_entity_poly.pdbx_seq_one_letter_code
_entity_poly.pdbx_strand_id
1 'polypeptide(L)'
;EGSRKRGTQNIENCKEFLKRKKNKKTREPSVGGSSSYFAAFPSLKEDGNRESVNFVLMTFDSIRRRLCQLEESKELSNALAKHLRASNALTCHGVKTNTRRRAGAVPGVEVGDVFFFRMEMCLVGLHGQSMGGIDYMNIKDGSKE
;
A
#
# COMPACT_ATOMS: atom_id res chain seq x y z
N GLU A 1 21.80 -10.53 30.96
CA GLU A 1 21.89 -10.30 29.50
C GLU A 1 21.07 -11.35 28.77
N GLY A 2 20.30 -10.98 27.74
CA GLY A 2 19.49 -11.95 27.01
C GLY A 2 18.58 -11.31 25.96
N SER A 3 19.14 -10.98 24.80
CA SER A 3 18.43 -10.42 23.65
C SER A 3 17.40 -11.41 23.09
N ARG A 4 16.10 -11.13 23.31
CA ARG A 4 14.99 -11.84 22.65
C ARG A 4 14.88 -11.39 21.19
N LYS A 5 15.36 -12.24 20.27
CA LYS A 5 15.12 -12.15 18.82
C LYS A 5 13.61 -12.28 18.55
N ARG A 6 12.95 -11.20 18.13
CA ARG A 6 11.56 -11.24 17.62
C ARG A 6 11.59 -11.68 16.16
N GLY A 7 11.54 -13.00 15.95
CA GLY A 7 11.41 -13.62 14.63
C GLY A 7 10.00 -13.43 14.04
N THR A 8 9.96 -13.11 12.75
CA THR A 8 9.17 -13.75 11.65
C THR A 8 7.69 -14.13 11.82
N GLN A 9 7.02 -13.88 12.94
CA GLN A 9 5.64 -14.33 13.18
C GLN A 9 4.57 -13.58 12.35
N ASN A 10 4.90 -12.41 11.78
CA ASN A 10 3.94 -11.63 11.00
C ASN A 10 3.76 -12.10 9.54
N ILE A 11 4.74 -12.81 8.97
CA ILE A 11 4.68 -13.25 7.57
C ILE A 11 3.86 -14.54 7.44
N GLU A 12 3.94 -15.44 8.42
CA GLU A 12 3.13 -16.67 8.46
C GLU A 12 1.64 -16.36 8.65
N ASN A 13 1.30 -15.35 9.46
CA ASN A 13 -0.08 -14.91 9.65
C ASN A 13 -0.72 -14.37 8.36
N CYS A 14 0.05 -13.67 7.51
CA CYS A 14 -0.42 -13.25 6.19
C CYS A 14 -0.69 -14.44 5.26
N LYS A 15 0.15 -15.48 5.29
CA LYS A 15 -0.05 -16.69 4.48
C LYS A 15 -1.27 -17.50 4.95
N GLU A 16 -1.46 -17.64 6.26
CA GLU A 16 -2.63 -18.33 6.86
C GLU A 16 -3.95 -17.58 6.61
N PHE A 17 -3.94 -16.25 6.65
CA PHE A 17 -5.12 -15.43 6.30
C PHE A 17 -5.54 -15.63 4.83
N LEU A 18 -4.58 -15.71 3.91
CA LEU A 18 -4.83 -15.99 2.49
C LEU A 18 -5.31 -17.44 2.28
N LYS A 19 -4.82 -18.39 3.08
CA LYS A 19 -5.20 -19.81 3.01
C LYS A 19 -6.63 -20.05 3.54
N ARG A 20 -7.02 -19.39 4.64
CA ARG A 20 -8.39 -19.42 5.18
C ARG A 20 -9.43 -18.88 4.20
N LYS A 21 -9.06 -17.90 3.36
CA LYS A 21 -9.94 -17.38 2.29
C LYS A 21 -10.23 -18.40 1.17
N LYS A 22 -9.35 -19.39 0.94
CA LYS A 22 -9.59 -20.44 -0.06
C LYS A 22 -10.64 -21.48 0.36
N ASN A 23 -10.88 -21.68 1.66
CA ASN A 23 -11.71 -22.78 2.15
C ASN A 23 -13.14 -22.40 2.54
N LYS A 24 -13.50 -21.11 2.57
CA LYS A 24 -14.89 -20.69 2.81
C LYS A 24 -15.60 -20.45 1.48
N LYS A 25 -16.06 -21.54 0.86
CA LYS A 25 -16.95 -21.52 -0.31
C LYS A 25 -18.35 -21.09 0.13
N THR A 26 -18.50 -19.80 0.43
CA THR A 26 -19.81 -19.14 0.43
C THR A 26 -20.06 -18.68 -1.00
N ARG A 27 -21.25 -18.97 -1.53
CA ARG A 27 -21.66 -18.63 -2.90
C ARG A 27 -21.75 -17.10 -3.04
N GLU A 28 -20.63 -16.48 -3.40
CA GLU A 28 -20.54 -15.10 -3.87
C GLU A 28 -20.89 -15.08 -5.38
N PRO A 29 -21.68 -14.10 -5.86
CA PRO A 29 -21.97 -13.98 -7.28
C PRO A 29 -20.66 -13.77 -8.04
N SER A 30 -20.47 -14.56 -9.09
CA SER A 30 -19.29 -14.54 -9.94
C SER A 30 -19.24 -13.22 -10.71
N VAL A 31 -18.53 -12.23 -10.18
CA VAL A 31 -17.95 -11.16 -11.00
C VAL A 31 -16.72 -11.76 -11.69
N GLY A 32 -17.02 -12.55 -12.72
CA GLY A 32 -16.07 -13.05 -13.70
C GLY A 32 -15.56 -11.86 -14.51
N GLY A 33 -14.46 -11.30 -14.06
CA GLY A 33 -13.75 -10.23 -14.74
C GLY A 33 -12.45 -10.01 -14.01
N SER A 34 -11.41 -10.74 -14.40
CA SER A 34 -10.04 -10.31 -14.16
C SER A 34 -9.92 -8.93 -14.79
N SER A 35 -10.14 -7.90 -13.97
CA SER A 35 -10.25 -6.50 -14.36
C SER A 35 -9.02 -6.10 -15.16
N SER A 36 -9.17 -6.11 -16.48
CA SER A 36 -8.23 -5.59 -17.47
C SER A 36 -7.78 -4.15 -17.18
N TYR A 37 -8.48 -3.44 -16.31
CA TYR A 37 -8.17 -2.08 -15.87
C TYR A 37 -6.78 -1.96 -15.25
N PHE A 38 -6.30 -2.97 -14.49
CA PHE A 38 -4.98 -2.91 -13.85
C PHE A 38 -3.79 -3.31 -14.76
N ALA A 39 -4.07 -3.92 -15.92
CA ALA A 39 -3.03 -4.41 -16.84
C ALA A 39 -2.44 -3.29 -17.72
N ALA A 40 -3.11 -2.14 -17.83
CA ALA A 40 -2.64 -0.97 -18.58
C ALA A 40 -1.81 0.01 -17.72
N PHE A 41 -1.29 -0.45 -16.58
CA PHE A 41 -0.54 0.41 -15.66
C PHE A 41 0.89 0.56 -16.18
N PRO A 42 1.42 1.78 -16.30
CA PRO A 42 2.85 1.98 -16.51
C PRO A 42 3.57 1.23 -15.41
N SER A 43 4.63 0.49 -15.75
CA SER A 43 5.56 -0.03 -14.76
C SER A 43 5.96 1.15 -13.88
N LEU A 44 5.42 1.21 -12.66
CA LEU A 44 5.80 2.23 -11.70
C LEU A 44 7.28 1.98 -11.42
N LYS A 45 8.11 2.83 -12.05
CA LYS A 45 9.56 2.75 -12.01
C LYS A 45 10.02 2.84 -10.56
N GLU A 46 11.23 2.37 -10.27
CA GLU A 46 11.82 2.50 -8.93
C GLU A 46 11.84 3.96 -8.43
N ASP A 47 11.94 4.89 -9.38
CA ASP A 47 11.85 6.33 -9.22
C ASP A 47 10.63 6.88 -9.97
N GLY A 48 9.78 7.63 -9.26
CA GLY A 48 8.57 8.22 -9.80
C GLY A 48 8.80 9.53 -10.57
N ASN A 49 7.77 9.96 -11.29
CA ASN A 49 7.58 11.33 -11.78
C ASN A 49 6.27 11.90 -11.25
N ARG A 50 6.01 13.19 -11.51
CA ARG A 50 4.79 13.90 -11.05
C ARG A 50 3.52 13.17 -11.48
N GLU A 51 3.51 12.67 -12.71
CA GLU A 51 2.39 11.91 -13.28
C GLU A 51 2.15 10.60 -12.52
N SER A 52 3.21 9.86 -12.17
CA SER A 52 3.09 8.61 -11.40
C SER A 52 2.56 8.85 -9.98
N VAL A 53 3.03 9.92 -9.31
CA VAL A 53 2.58 10.30 -7.97
C VAL A 53 1.10 10.66 -8.02
N ASN A 54 0.71 11.54 -8.95
CA ASN A 54 -0.69 11.93 -9.11
C ASN A 54 -1.57 10.73 -9.44
N PHE A 55 -1.11 9.84 -10.31
CA PHE A 55 -1.84 8.62 -10.67
C PHE A 55 -2.07 7.69 -9.47
N VAL A 56 -1.05 7.45 -8.64
CA VAL A 56 -1.18 6.64 -7.42
C VAL A 56 -2.17 7.30 -6.46
N LEU A 57 -2.09 8.61 -6.26
CA LEU A 57 -3.01 9.35 -5.40
C LEU A 57 -4.46 9.29 -5.92
N MET A 58 -4.69 9.57 -7.20
CA MET A 58 -6.03 9.46 -7.82
C MET A 58 -6.60 8.05 -7.75
N THR A 59 -5.76 7.03 -7.92
CA THR A 59 -6.16 5.62 -7.83
C THR A 59 -6.53 5.25 -6.38
N PHE A 60 -5.71 5.67 -5.42
CA PHE A 60 -6.00 5.49 -4.00
C PHE A 60 -7.35 6.14 -3.64
N ASP A 61 -7.55 7.38 -4.08
CA ASP A 61 -8.71 8.17 -3.73
C ASP A 61 -9.99 7.63 -4.38
N SER A 62 -9.92 7.16 -5.63
CA SER A 62 -11.05 6.53 -6.32
C SER A 62 -11.47 5.21 -5.64
N ILE A 63 -10.52 4.36 -5.27
CA ILE A 63 -10.80 3.11 -4.55
C ILE A 63 -11.37 3.40 -3.16
N ARG A 64 -10.78 4.36 -2.44
CA ARG A 64 -11.27 4.78 -1.12
C ARG A 64 -12.71 5.29 -1.19
N ARG A 65 -13.03 6.14 -2.17
CA ARG A 65 -14.40 6.66 -2.39
C ARG A 65 -15.37 5.54 -2.78
N ARG A 66 -14.95 4.60 -3.63
CA ARG A 66 -15.78 3.43 -3.99
C ARG A 66 -16.09 2.57 -2.77
N LEU A 67 -15.11 2.34 -1.90
CA LEU A 67 -15.33 1.62 -0.64
C LEU A 67 -16.27 2.38 0.31
N CYS A 68 -16.24 3.73 0.33
CA CYS A 68 -17.23 4.51 1.07
C CYS A 68 -18.66 4.23 0.60
N GLN A 69 -18.90 4.25 -0.71
CA GLN A 69 -20.23 4.03 -1.30
C GLN A 69 -20.78 2.63 -1.02
N LEU A 70 -19.93 1.60 -1.10
CA LEU A 70 -20.32 0.21 -0.85
C LEU A 70 -20.66 -0.07 0.63
N GLU A 71 -20.09 0.71 1.55
CA GLU A 71 -20.45 0.60 2.97
C GLU A 71 -21.80 1.27 3.27
N GLU A 72 -22.12 2.38 2.58
CA GLU A 72 -23.43 3.05 2.67
C GLU A 72 -24.58 2.16 2.20
N SER A 73 -24.33 1.25 1.24
CA SER A 73 -25.32 0.27 0.75
C SER A 73 -25.47 -0.98 1.63
N LYS A 74 -24.87 -1.02 2.83
CA LYS A 74 -24.87 -2.15 3.81
C LYS A 74 -24.21 -3.45 3.33
N GLU A 75 -23.43 -3.45 2.25
CA GLU A 75 -22.79 -4.68 1.74
C GLU A 75 -21.52 -5.08 2.52
N LEU A 76 -20.90 -4.15 3.27
CA LEU A 76 -19.64 -4.40 3.98
C LEU A 76 -19.69 -3.83 5.41
N SER A 77 -20.27 -4.56 6.36
CA SER A 77 -20.12 -4.22 7.79
C SER A 77 -18.68 -4.51 8.25
N ASN A 78 -17.81 -3.50 8.24
CA ASN A 78 -16.48 -3.67 8.79
C ASN A 78 -15.88 -2.33 9.23
N ALA A 79 -15.58 -2.24 10.52
CA ALA A 79 -14.94 -1.12 11.19
C ALA A 79 -13.48 -0.87 10.79
N LEU A 80 -12.91 -1.62 9.83
CA LEU A 80 -11.56 -1.37 9.35
C LEU A 80 -11.58 -0.11 8.48
N ALA A 81 -10.82 0.90 8.88
CA ALA A 81 -10.82 2.19 8.21
C ALA A 81 -10.60 2.05 6.69
N LYS A 82 -11.53 2.61 5.90
CA LYS A 82 -11.62 2.48 4.43
C LYS A 82 -10.30 2.78 3.70
N HIS A 83 -9.53 3.72 4.22
CA HIS A 83 -8.21 4.08 3.69
C HIS A 83 -7.18 2.95 3.83
N LEU A 84 -7.22 2.14 4.89
CA LEU A 84 -6.34 0.97 5.06
C LEU A 84 -6.67 -0.10 4.04
N ARG A 85 -7.96 -0.32 3.78
CA ARG A 85 -8.42 -1.27 2.76
C ARG A 85 -7.97 -0.85 1.36
N ALA A 86 -8.17 0.42 1.02
CA ALA A 86 -7.69 0.97 -0.25
C ALA A 86 -6.17 0.81 -0.37
N SER A 87 -5.41 1.20 0.65
CA SER A 87 -3.95 1.09 0.67
C SER A 87 -3.46 -0.35 0.47
N ASN A 88 -4.09 -1.31 1.17
CA ASN A 88 -3.74 -2.72 1.04
C ASN A 88 -4.05 -3.24 -0.37
N ALA A 89 -5.17 -2.84 -0.97
CA ALA A 89 -5.50 -3.20 -2.34
C ALA A 89 -4.44 -2.69 -3.32
N LEU A 90 -4.07 -1.41 -3.26
CA LEU A 90 -3.02 -0.85 -4.11
C LEU A 90 -1.67 -1.54 -3.90
N THR A 91 -1.29 -1.78 -2.65
CA THR A 91 -0.01 -2.44 -2.32
C THR A 91 0.04 -3.87 -2.86
N CYS A 92 -1.05 -4.65 -2.71
CA CYS A 92 -1.15 -6.01 -3.26
C CYS A 92 -1.09 -6.03 -4.79
N HIS A 93 -1.61 -5.00 -5.45
CA HIS A 93 -1.56 -4.84 -6.90
C HIS A 93 -0.28 -4.16 -7.40
N GLY A 94 0.67 -3.81 -6.51
CA GLY A 94 1.91 -3.16 -6.87
C GLY A 94 1.76 -1.70 -7.33
N VAL A 95 0.61 -1.08 -7.08
CA VAL A 95 0.32 0.32 -7.44
C VAL A 95 0.92 1.24 -6.37
N LYS A 96 2.23 1.43 -6.43
CA LYS A 96 3.00 2.36 -5.58
C LYS A 96 4.19 2.91 -6.35
N THR A 97 4.66 4.10 -5.99
CA THR A 97 5.83 4.74 -6.62
C THR A 97 6.96 4.93 -5.61
N ASN A 98 8.15 5.30 -6.08
CA ASN A 98 9.33 5.57 -5.26
C ASN A 98 9.63 4.45 -4.23
N THR A 99 9.69 3.20 -4.69
CA THR A 99 9.89 2.05 -3.79
C THR A 99 11.28 2.07 -3.14
N ARG A 100 12.26 2.70 -3.79
CA ARG A 100 13.60 2.88 -3.25
C ARG A 100 13.61 3.97 -2.18
N ARG A 101 13.91 3.56 -0.93
CA ARG A 101 14.16 4.49 0.18
C ARG A 101 15.34 5.40 -0.16
N ARG A 102 15.17 6.71 0.02
CA ARG A 102 16.21 7.73 -0.19
C ARG A 102 16.16 8.79 0.90
N ALA A 103 17.30 9.43 1.14
CA ALA A 103 17.36 10.66 1.92
C ALA A 103 17.25 11.86 0.96
N GLY A 104 16.48 12.87 1.33
CA GLY A 104 16.28 14.08 0.52
C GLY A 104 14.98 14.08 -0.29
N ALA A 105 14.98 14.80 -1.41
CA ALA A 105 13.79 15.03 -2.22
C ALA A 105 13.28 13.73 -2.87
N VAL A 106 11.95 13.56 -2.83
CA VAL A 106 11.27 12.43 -3.47
C VAL A 106 10.81 12.86 -4.87
N PRO A 107 11.21 12.13 -5.94
CA PRO A 107 10.78 12.45 -7.29
C PRO A 107 9.25 12.52 -7.43
N GLY A 108 8.76 13.63 -8.00
CA GLY A 108 7.34 13.87 -8.24
C GLY A 108 6.53 14.43 -7.05
N VAL A 109 7.17 14.61 -5.90
CA VAL A 109 6.57 15.27 -4.72
C VAL A 109 7.21 16.65 -4.53
N GLU A 110 6.37 17.67 -4.48
CA GLU A 110 6.81 19.07 -4.37
C GLU A 110 6.45 19.65 -2.99
N VAL A 111 7.18 20.68 -2.57
CA VAL A 111 6.89 21.38 -1.32
C VAL A 111 5.54 22.09 -1.45
N GLY A 112 4.62 21.78 -0.53
CA GLY A 112 3.24 22.29 -0.57
C GLY A 112 2.21 21.24 -0.97
N ASP A 113 2.62 20.05 -1.43
CA ASP A 113 1.70 18.92 -1.62
C ASP A 113 1.06 18.51 -0.29
N VAL A 114 -0.25 18.32 -0.31
CA VAL A 114 -1.04 17.97 0.88
C VAL A 114 -1.50 16.52 0.79
N PHE A 115 -1.29 15.77 1.87
CA PHE A 115 -1.75 14.40 2.03
C PHE A 115 -2.77 14.34 3.16
N PHE A 116 -3.91 13.70 2.92
CA PHE A 116 -4.98 13.55 3.89
C PHE A 116 -4.82 12.29 4.74
N PHE A 117 -4.16 11.26 4.19
CA PHE A 117 -3.96 9.98 4.87
C PHE A 117 -2.49 9.57 4.90
N ARG A 118 -2.07 8.98 6.03
CA ARG A 118 -0.72 8.40 6.18
C ARG A 118 -0.38 7.40 5.07
N MET A 119 -1.38 6.65 4.61
CA MET A 119 -1.22 5.66 3.54
C MET A 119 -0.86 6.27 2.19
N GLU A 120 -1.28 7.51 1.91
CA GLU A 120 -0.90 8.20 0.68
C GLU A 120 0.61 8.42 0.65
N MET A 121 1.18 8.91 1.76
CA MET A 121 2.63 9.07 1.92
C MET A 121 3.38 7.75 1.76
N CYS A 122 2.82 6.64 2.28
CA CYS A 122 3.40 5.31 2.14
C CYS A 122 3.38 4.78 0.70
N LEU A 123 2.32 5.07 -0.05
CA LEU A 123 2.18 4.64 -1.44
C LEU A 123 3.04 5.45 -2.40
N VAL A 124 3.26 6.75 -2.11
CA VAL A 124 4.12 7.61 -2.93
C VAL A 124 5.61 7.52 -2.55
N GLY A 125 5.94 6.76 -1.50
CA GLY A 125 7.32 6.54 -1.06
C GLY A 125 7.95 7.68 -0.26
N LEU A 126 7.13 8.59 0.29
CA LEU A 126 7.61 9.67 1.16
C LEU A 126 7.90 9.19 2.59
N HIS A 127 7.17 8.17 3.06
CA HIS A 127 7.34 7.61 4.40
C HIS A 127 7.06 6.11 4.41
N GLY A 128 7.91 5.28 5.01
CA GLY A 128 7.78 3.83 4.94
C GLY A 128 6.94 3.15 6.03
N GLN A 129 6.53 3.87 7.08
CA GLN A 129 5.82 3.27 8.23
C GLN A 129 4.37 3.73 8.34
N SER A 130 3.43 2.77 8.28
CA SER A 130 1.99 3.03 8.42
C SER A 130 1.58 3.62 9.76
N MET A 131 2.26 3.26 10.86
CA MET A 131 1.88 3.66 12.23
C MET A 131 2.94 4.51 12.95
N GLY A 132 4.20 4.47 12.51
CA GLY A 132 5.29 5.19 13.17
C GLY A 132 5.53 6.57 12.58
N GLY A 133 5.92 7.52 13.43
CA GLY A 133 6.28 8.88 13.03
C GLY A 133 7.64 8.97 12.33
N ILE A 134 8.57 8.07 12.67
CA ILE A 134 9.99 8.14 12.26
C ILE A 134 10.29 6.97 11.32
N ASP A 135 10.52 7.25 10.03
CA ASP A 135 11.06 6.26 9.11
C ASP A 135 12.58 6.41 9.01
N TYR A 136 13.29 5.29 9.04
CA TYR A 136 14.74 5.24 9.03
C TYR A 136 15.21 4.25 7.96
N MET A 137 16.42 4.44 7.46
CA MET A 137 17.10 3.47 6.62
C MET A 137 18.46 3.16 7.22
N ASN A 138 18.85 1.90 7.16
CA ASN A 138 20.19 1.50 7.54
C ASN A 138 21.09 1.75 6.33
N ILE A 139 22.00 2.72 6.45
CA ILE A 139 23.09 2.91 5.50
C ILE A 139 24.12 1.84 5.85
N LYS A 140 24.36 0.88 4.94
CA LYS A 140 25.53 0.03 5.06
C LYS A 140 26.70 0.87 4.57
N ASP A 141 27.50 1.38 5.51
CA ASP A 141 28.79 1.97 5.19
C ASP A 141 29.63 0.88 4.52
N GLY A 142 29.83 1.01 3.21
CA GLY A 142 30.72 0.16 2.43
C GLY A 142 32.16 0.49 2.75
N SER A 143 32.60 0.25 3.99
CA SER A 143 34.01 0.21 4.37
C SER A 143 34.39 -1.24 4.64
N LYS A 144 34.53 -2.01 3.56
CA LYS A 144 35.52 -3.08 3.44
C LYS A 144 36.05 -3.02 2.02
N GLU A 145 37.23 -2.41 1.96
CA GLU A 145 38.38 -2.69 1.09
C GLU A 145 38.26 -3.92 0.19
#